data_AF-A0A1M5SC69-F1
#
_entry.id   AF-A0A1M5SC69-F1
#
_cell.length_a   1.000
_cell.length_b   1.000
_cell.length_c   1.000
_cell.angle_alpha   90.00
_cell.angle_beta   90.00
_cell.angle_gamma   90.00
#
_symmetry.space_group_name_H-M   'P 1'
#
loop_
_entity.id
_entity.type
_entity.pdbx_description
1 polymer ?
#
loop_
_entity_poly.entity_id
_entity_poly.type
_entity_poly.pdbx_seq_one_letter_code
_entity_poly.pdbx_strand_id
1 'polypeptide(L)'
;MRTSCREETQMIRSSMKSSPINLLTMSFLFLALSGIVLISLSFFSSLQASGRIMRAAGFAVLFFGIGEYLNHPPLVDTRPPGSQEAPIQPDGKRKRNPCGLGNFFDILAIISVFIVASYVLFPEKS
;
A
#
# COMPACT_ATOMS: atom_id res chain seq x y z
N MET A 1 -43.88 13.93 -17.11
CA MET A 1 -43.12 12.69 -17.34
C MET A 1 -41.69 12.97 -17.87
N ARG A 2 -40.81 13.63 -17.09
CA ARG A 2 -39.39 13.87 -17.46
C ARG A 2 -38.41 13.77 -16.27
N THR A 3 -38.87 13.33 -15.09
CA THR A 3 -38.06 13.25 -13.87
C THR A 3 -37.34 11.91 -13.73
N SER A 4 -37.92 10.83 -14.27
CA SER A 4 -37.40 9.46 -14.06
C SER A 4 -36.04 9.19 -14.73
N CYS A 5 -35.72 9.85 -15.86
CA CYS A 5 -34.48 9.59 -16.60
C CYS A 5 -33.26 10.34 -16.02
N ARG A 6 -33.47 11.35 -15.17
CA ARG A 6 -32.39 12.14 -14.56
C ARG A 6 -31.81 11.49 -13.30
N GLU A 7 -32.59 10.67 -12.60
CA GLU A 7 -32.15 9.99 -11.38
C GLU A 7 -31.27 8.78 -11.66
N GLU A 8 -31.54 8.01 -12.73
CA GLU A 8 -30.69 6.87 -13.11
C GLU A 8 -29.27 7.30 -13.52
N THR A 9 -29.12 8.45 -14.20
CA THR A 9 -27.78 8.94 -14.58
C THR A 9 -26.98 9.45 -13.37
N GLN A 10 -27.65 9.88 -12.30
CA GLN A 10 -26.98 10.29 -11.06
C GLN A 10 -26.52 9.10 -10.21
N MET A 11 -27.31 8.02 -10.16
CA MET A 11 -26.91 6.79 -9.45
C MET A 11 -25.73 6.06 -10.11
N ILE A 12 -25.60 6.11 -11.45
CA ILE A 12 -24.43 5.52 -12.14
C ILE A 12 -23.17 6.37 -11.90
N ARG A 13 -23.31 7.71 -11.81
CA ARG A 13 -22.17 8.62 -11.67
C ARG A 13 -21.57 8.67 -10.25
N SER A 14 -22.33 8.27 -9.22
CA SER A 14 -21.80 8.11 -7.87
C SER A 14 -20.98 6.83 -7.68
N SER A 15 -21.09 5.86 -8.61
CA SER A 15 -20.44 4.54 -8.49
C SER A 15 -18.94 4.55 -8.87
N MET A 16 -18.44 5.59 -9.54
CA MET A 16 -17.06 5.63 -10.07
C MET A 16 -16.21 6.80 -9.59
N LYS A 17 -16.52 7.40 -8.44
CA LYS A 17 -15.51 8.21 -7.72
C LYS A 17 -14.72 7.30 -6.79
N SER A 18 -13.87 6.45 -7.35
CA SER A 18 -12.75 5.92 -6.56
C SER A 18 -11.84 7.11 -6.26
N SER A 19 -11.94 7.64 -5.05
CA SER A 19 -11.00 8.66 -4.59
C SER A 19 -9.58 8.14 -4.82
N PRO A 20 -8.65 8.90 -5.42
CA PRO A 20 -7.29 8.44 -5.73
C PRO A 20 -6.55 7.90 -4.49
N ILE A 21 -6.98 8.31 -3.30
CA ILE A 21 -6.55 7.84 -1.98
C ILE A 21 -6.86 6.35 -1.76
N ASN A 22 -8.02 5.87 -2.23
CA ASN A 22 -8.40 4.46 -2.14
C ASN A 22 -7.55 3.61 -3.07
N LEU A 23 -7.25 4.10 -4.28
CA LEU A 23 -6.37 3.41 -5.21
C LEU A 23 -4.96 3.23 -4.62
N LEU A 24 -4.39 4.28 -4.03
CA LEU A 24 -3.07 4.22 -3.40
C LEU A 24 -3.04 3.24 -2.21
N THR A 25 -4.08 3.28 -1.36
CA THR A 25 -4.16 2.40 -0.19
C THR A 25 -4.31 0.93 -0.61
N MET A 26 -5.11 0.65 -1.63
CA MET A 26 -5.22 -0.69 -2.20
C MET A 26 -3.89 -1.15 -2.82
N SER A 27 -3.16 -0.25 -3.49
CA SER A 27 -1.85 -0.59 -4.07
C SER A 27 -0.84 -1.04 -3.01
N PHE A 28 -0.79 -0.38 -1.84
CA PHE A 28 0.08 -0.79 -0.73
C PHE A 28 -0.35 -2.12 -0.12
N LEU A 29 -1.66 -2.37 -0.03
CA LEU A 29 -2.20 -3.65 0.43
C LEU A 29 -1.82 -4.79 -0.53
N PHE A 30 -1.99 -4.58 -1.84
CA PHE A 30 -1.56 -5.53 -2.87
C PHE A 30 -0.05 -5.78 -2.82
N LEU A 31 0.72 -4.74 -2.54
CA LEU A 31 2.17 -4.87 -2.38
C LEU A 31 2.52 -5.75 -1.18
N ALA A 32 1.92 -5.50 0.00
CA ALA A 32 2.10 -6.34 1.17
C ALA A 32 1.70 -7.81 0.91
N LEU A 33 0.55 -8.03 0.25
CA LEU A 33 0.10 -9.37 -0.13
C LEU A 33 1.08 -10.07 -1.09
N SER A 34 1.63 -9.35 -2.07
CA SER A 34 2.63 -9.90 -2.98
C SER A 34 3.91 -10.34 -2.26
N GLY A 35 4.32 -9.60 -1.22
CA GLY A 35 5.42 -9.99 -0.33
C GLY A 35 5.14 -11.30 0.40
N ILE A 36 3.93 -11.48 0.95
CA ILE A 36 3.50 -12.75 1.61
C ILE A 36 3.53 -13.92 0.62
N VAL A 37 3.07 -13.69 -0.61
CA VAL A 37 3.08 -14.71 -1.67
C VAL A 37 4.52 -15.10 -2.02
N LEU A 38 5.42 -14.13 -2.20
CA LEU A 38 6.84 -14.40 -2.47
C LEU A 38 7.51 -15.19 -1.34
N ILE A 39 7.25 -14.82 -0.08
CA ILE A 39 7.76 -15.54 1.09
C ILE A 39 7.22 -16.98 1.10
N SER A 40 5.91 -17.15 0.89
CA SER A 40 5.29 -18.48 0.81
C SER A 40 5.90 -19.34 -0.29
N LEU A 41 6.07 -18.79 -1.49
CA LEU A 41 6.67 -19.48 -2.64
C LEU A 41 8.13 -19.87 -2.37
N SER A 42 8.88 -19.05 -1.62
CA SER A 42 10.28 -19.34 -1.29
C SER A 42 10.49 -20.61 -0.45
N PHE A 43 9.45 -21.09 0.25
CA PHE A 43 9.53 -22.33 1.02
C PHE A 43 9.52 -23.56 0.11
N PHE A 44 8.97 -23.46 -1.10
CA PHE A 44 9.07 -24.51 -2.11
C PHE A 44 10.46 -24.56 -2.77
N SER A 45 11.21 -23.46 -2.75
CA SER A 45 12.58 -23.35 -3.30
C SER A 45 13.68 -23.52 -2.25
N SER A 46 13.37 -24.15 -1.10
CA SER A 46 14.11 -24.04 0.16
C SER A 46 15.59 -24.49 0.16
N LEU A 47 16.04 -25.22 -0.87
CA LEU A 47 17.39 -25.77 -0.95
C LEU A 47 18.38 -24.94 -1.79
N GLN A 48 17.92 -23.91 -2.52
CA GLN A 48 18.78 -23.15 -3.43
C GLN A 48 19.00 -21.70 -2.93
N ALA A 49 20.14 -21.10 -3.32
CA ALA A 49 20.45 -19.70 -3.07
C ALA A 49 19.32 -18.75 -3.53
N SER A 50 18.60 -19.14 -4.58
CA SER A 50 17.38 -18.46 -5.08
C SER A 50 16.29 -18.32 -4.01
N GLY A 51 16.10 -19.31 -3.14
CA GLY A 51 15.12 -19.26 -2.06
C GLY A 51 15.45 -18.18 -1.02
N ARG A 52 16.73 -17.96 -0.69
CA ARG A 52 17.16 -16.90 0.24
C ARG A 52 16.90 -15.51 -0.35
N ILE A 53 17.20 -15.33 -1.64
CA ILE A 53 16.94 -14.09 -2.37
C ILE A 53 15.44 -13.80 -2.41
N MET A 54 14.61 -14.81 -2.74
CA MET A 54 13.15 -14.65 -2.77
C MET A 54 12.56 -14.29 -1.41
N ARG A 55 13.09 -14.85 -0.31
CA ARG A 55 12.66 -14.47 1.06
C ARG A 55 13.00 -13.02 1.36
N ALA A 56 14.25 -12.62 1.13
CA ALA A 56 14.69 -11.26 1.41
C ALA A 56 13.92 -10.23 0.57
N ALA A 57 13.67 -10.54 -0.72
CA ALA A 57 12.84 -9.71 -1.60
C ALA A 57 11.39 -9.66 -1.13
N GLY A 58 10.82 -10.80 -0.73
CA GLY A 58 9.46 -10.85 -0.19
C GLY A 58 9.30 -10.04 1.10
N PHE A 59 10.28 -10.10 2.01
CA PHE A 59 10.29 -9.26 3.22
C PHE A 59 10.44 -7.78 2.89
N ALA A 60 11.30 -7.41 1.94
CA ALA A 60 11.43 -6.01 1.51
C ALA A 60 10.09 -5.43 1.04
N VAL A 61 9.41 -6.16 0.16
CA VAL A 61 8.11 -5.77 -0.41
C VAL A 61 7.02 -5.75 0.67
N LEU A 62 7.01 -6.75 1.56
CA LEU A 62 6.06 -6.83 2.67
C LEU A 62 6.19 -5.64 3.62
N PHE A 63 7.41 -5.38 4.10
CA PHE A 63 7.66 -4.29 5.05
C PHE A 63 7.39 -2.94 4.41
N PHE A 64 7.76 -2.73 3.15
CA PHE A 64 7.46 -1.48 2.46
C PHE A 64 5.94 -1.27 2.29
N GLY A 65 5.19 -2.31 1.92
CA GLY A 65 3.73 -2.23 1.82
C GLY A 65 3.06 -1.90 3.15
N ILE A 66 3.51 -2.51 4.26
CA ILE A 66 3.01 -2.22 5.61
C ILE A 66 3.42 -0.80 6.07
N GLY A 67 4.69 -0.43 5.85
CA GLY A 67 5.25 0.86 6.23
C GLY A 67 4.49 2.01 5.60
N GLU A 68 4.32 1.97 4.28
CA GLU A 68 3.53 2.93 3.52
C GLU A 68 2.06 2.96 3.97
N TYR A 69 1.42 1.80 4.19
CA TYR A 69 0.04 1.74 4.68
C TYR A 69 -0.13 2.44 6.04
N LEU A 70 0.82 2.24 6.96
CA LEU A 70 0.80 2.86 8.29
C LEU A 70 1.16 4.36 8.27
N ASN A 71 2.14 4.75 7.44
CA ASN A 71 2.57 6.14 7.27
C ASN A 71 1.50 7.00 6.58
N HIS A 72 0.60 6.34 5.84
CA HIS A 72 -0.46 6.95 5.08
C HIS A 72 -1.82 6.37 5.49
N PRO A 73 -2.42 6.79 6.61
CA PRO A 73 -3.77 6.37 6.98
C PRO A 73 -4.79 6.87 5.93
N PRO A 74 -5.82 6.09 5.58
CA PRO A 74 -6.89 6.57 4.72
C PRO A 74 -7.52 7.80 5.36
N LEU A 75 -7.71 8.86 4.58
CA LEU A 75 -8.48 10.02 4.99
C LEU A 75 -9.93 9.55 5.16
N VAL A 76 -10.30 9.21 6.39
CA VAL A 76 -11.70 9.03 6.75
C VAL A 76 -12.28 10.43 6.76
N ASP A 77 -13.16 10.74 5.80
CA ASP A 77 -14.01 11.93 5.86
C ASP A 77 -14.96 11.76 7.06
N THR A 78 -14.46 12.02 8.27
CA THR A 78 -15.27 12.19 9.47
C THR A 78 -15.91 13.58 9.44
N ARG A 79 -16.74 13.84 8.42
CA ARG A 79 -17.72 14.92 8.55
C ARG A 79 -18.92 14.35 9.30
N PRO A 80 -19.29 14.90 10.47
CA PRO A 80 -20.55 14.57 11.08
C PRO A 80 -21.68 14.92 10.08
N PRO A 81 -22.68 14.05 9.89
CA PRO A 81 -23.79 14.35 9.00
C PRO A 81 -24.57 15.56 9.55
N GLY A 82 -24.30 16.75 9.00
CA GLY A 82 -25.01 17.97 9.39
C GLY A 82 -24.21 19.29 9.39
N SER A 83 -22.88 19.28 9.28
CA SER A 83 -22.12 20.55 9.24
C SER A 83 -22.14 21.19 7.85
N GLN A 84 -23.01 22.19 7.66
CA GLN A 84 -23.02 23.11 6.52
C GLN A 84 -22.03 24.28 6.70
N GLU A 85 -20.82 24.03 7.19
CA GLU A 85 -19.78 25.07 7.23
C GLU A 85 -18.83 24.93 6.05
N ALA A 86 -18.41 26.11 5.56
CA ALA A 86 -17.72 26.41 4.31
C ALA A 86 -16.74 25.34 3.80
N PRO A 87 -16.52 25.23 2.47
CA PRO A 87 -15.60 24.27 1.89
C PRO A 87 -14.19 24.48 2.48
N ILE A 88 -13.85 23.67 3.48
CA ILE A 88 -12.50 23.57 4.01
C ILE A 88 -11.59 23.30 2.81
N GLN A 89 -10.61 24.18 2.64
CA GLN A 89 -9.76 24.26 1.47
C GLN A 89 -9.24 22.89 1.02
N PRO A 90 -9.15 22.64 -0.30
CA PRO A 90 -8.73 21.37 -0.87
C PRO A 90 -7.21 21.20 -0.80
N ASP A 91 -6.59 21.51 0.34
CA ASP A 91 -5.25 21.05 0.61
C ASP A 91 -5.36 19.58 1.04
N GLY A 92 -5.62 18.71 0.05
CA GLY A 92 -5.67 17.26 0.13
C GLY A 92 -4.31 16.62 0.44
N LYS A 93 -3.53 17.26 1.32
CA LYS A 93 -2.27 16.77 1.83
C LYS A 93 -2.58 15.78 2.94
N ARG A 94 -2.50 14.48 2.61
CA ARG A 94 -2.51 13.39 3.58
C ARG A 94 -1.48 13.72 4.66
N LYS A 95 -1.92 13.99 5.90
CA LYS A 95 -1.01 14.26 7.01
C LYS A 95 -0.21 12.98 7.26
N ARG A 96 1.03 12.94 6.78
CA ARG A 96 1.97 11.88 7.08
C ARG A 96 2.11 11.80 8.61
N ASN A 97 2.22 10.60 9.15
CA ASN A 97 2.59 10.43 10.55
C ASN A 97 4.08 10.06 10.63
N PRO A 98 5.00 11.06 10.57
CA PRO A 98 6.43 10.83 10.36
C PRO A 98 7.15 10.20 11.57
N CYS A 99 6.47 9.97 12.68
CA CYS A 99 7.07 9.47 13.92
C CYS A 99 6.57 8.07 14.30
N GLY A 100 6.06 7.30 13.33
CA GLY A 100 5.33 6.05 13.60
C GLY A 100 6.10 4.76 13.30
N LEU A 101 5.44 3.66 13.68
CA LEU A 101 5.79 2.28 13.34
C LEU A 101 5.98 2.06 11.81
N GLY A 102 5.36 2.89 10.96
CA GLY A 102 5.53 2.84 9.51
C GLY A 102 6.97 3.09 9.07
N ASN A 103 7.63 4.13 9.60
CA ASN A 103 9.04 4.39 9.30
C ASN A 103 9.98 3.25 9.74
N PHE A 104 9.65 2.57 10.84
CA PHE A 104 10.41 1.41 11.28
C PHE A 104 10.33 0.28 10.23
N PHE A 105 9.14 0.03 9.68
CA PHE A 105 8.97 -0.91 8.59
C PHE A 105 9.68 -0.48 7.29
N ASP A 106 9.68 0.81 6.96
CA ASP A 106 10.43 1.31 5.80
C ASP A 106 11.94 1.10 5.96
N ILE A 107 12.49 1.30 7.16
CA ILE A 107 13.89 1.00 7.47
C ILE A 107 14.17 -0.50 7.28
N LEU A 108 13.31 -1.38 7.80
CA LEU A 108 13.44 -2.82 7.61
C LEU A 108 13.35 -3.21 6.12
N ALA A 109 12.50 -2.55 5.34
CA ALA A 109 12.41 -2.75 3.90
C ALA A 109 13.73 -2.38 3.21
N ILE A 110 14.30 -1.22 3.53
CA ILE A 110 15.59 -0.77 2.99
C ILE A 110 16.71 -1.76 3.33
N ILE A 111 16.80 -2.19 4.59
CA ILE A 111 17.78 -3.21 5.02
C ILE A 111 17.61 -4.49 4.20
N SER A 112 16.36 -4.92 3.99
CA SER A 112 16.06 -6.12 3.19
C SER A 112 16.47 -5.96 1.73
N VAL A 113 16.31 -4.77 1.14
CA VAL A 113 16.81 -4.45 -0.22
C VAL A 113 18.33 -4.58 -0.28
N PHE A 114 19.06 -4.08 0.72
CA PHE A 114 20.52 -4.26 0.77
C PHE A 114 20.93 -5.72 0.90
N ILE A 115 20.19 -6.52 1.67
CA ILE A 115 20.42 -7.97 1.78
C ILE A 115 20.22 -8.62 0.40
N VAL A 116 19.13 -8.32 -0.31
CA VAL A 116 18.90 -8.82 -1.68
C VAL A 116 20.03 -8.41 -2.61
N ALA A 117 20.42 -7.13 -2.60
CA ALA A 117 21.52 -6.62 -3.41
C ALA A 117 22.84 -7.35 -3.10
N SER A 118 23.11 -7.63 -1.82
CA SER A 118 24.31 -8.38 -1.43
C SER A 118 24.34 -9.79 -2.02
N TYR A 119 23.22 -10.50 -2.03
CA TYR A 119 23.14 -11.84 -2.62
C TYR A 119 23.27 -11.83 -4.14
N VAL A 120 22.77 -10.78 -4.81
CA VAL A 120 22.87 -10.62 -6.27
C VAL A 120 24.28 -10.23 -6.70
N LEU A 121 24.93 -9.33 -5.96
CA LEU A 121 26.28 -8.83 -6.28
C LEU A 121 27.39 -9.79 -5.84
N PHE A 122 27.18 -10.52 -4.74
CA PHE A 122 28.12 -11.49 -4.19
C PHE A 122 27.46 -12.86 -4.10
N PRO A 123 27.16 -13.51 -5.25
CA PRO A 123 26.59 -14.84 -5.23
C PRO A 123 27.57 -15.80 -4.55
N GLU A 124 27.15 -16.46 -3.47
CA GLU A 124 27.90 -17.57 -2.88
C GLU A 124 28.12 -18.60 -3.99
N LYS A 125 29.38 -18.88 -4.32
CA LYS A 125 29.74 -19.98 -5.22
C LYS A 125 29.35 -21.27 -4.51
N SER A 126 28.18 -21.82 -4.84
CA SER A 126 27.76 -23.17 -4.42
C SER A 126 28.58 -24.22 -5.15
#